data_AF-A0A2H3HQH0-F1
#
_entry.id   AF-A0A2H3HQH0-F1
#
_cell.length_a   1.000
_cell.length_b   1.000
_cell.length_c   1.000
_cell.angle_alpha   90.00
_cell.angle_beta   90.00
_cell.angle_gamma   90.00
#
_symmetry.space_group_name_H-M   'P 1'
#
loop_
_entity.id
_entity.type
_entity.pdbx_description
1 polymer ?
#
loop_
_entity_poly.entity_id
_entity_poly.type
_entity_poly.pdbx_seq_one_letter_code
_entity_poly.pdbx_strand_id
1 'polypeptide(L)'
;MDPLSVSASVVGLLGAGAKITSCLWTFATNARDAPQLARHLVFEVADITAALGSLQAYVRGQAQAPGERGALILLEHVLTTLTGCVTTFSDLQRLMDQLNLSPGMGTIDKMK
;
A
#
# COMPACT_ATOMS: atom_id res chain seq x y z
N MET A 1 6.31 18.92 -4.19
CA MET A 1 5.47 18.12 -5.11
C MET A 1 4.30 18.98 -5.53
N ASP A 2 4.01 19.02 -6.82
CA ASP A 2 2.81 19.65 -7.36
C ASP A 2 1.56 18.75 -7.12
N PRO A 3 0.34 19.30 -7.21
CA PRO A 3 -0.89 18.53 -6.94
C PRO A 3 -1.07 17.28 -7.81
N LEU A 4 -0.54 17.28 -9.04
CA LEU A 4 -0.61 16.10 -9.92
C LEU A 4 0.35 15.02 -9.44
N SER A 5 1.56 15.40 -9.01
CA SER A 5 2.52 14.48 -8.38
C SER A 5 1.93 13.81 -7.12
N VAL A 6 1.25 14.57 -6.26
CA VAL A 6 0.56 14.02 -5.07
C VAL A 6 -0.53 13.02 -5.47
N SER A 7 -1.35 13.37 -6.46
CA SER A 7 -2.41 12.51 -6.99
C SER A 7 -1.85 11.20 -7.54
N ALA A 8 -0.78 11.28 -8.33
CA ALA A 8 -0.10 10.13 -8.90
C ALA A 8 0.51 9.23 -7.82
N SER A 9 1.11 9.80 -6.77
CA SER A 9 1.61 9.05 -5.62
C SER A 9 0.50 8.28 -4.90
N VAL A 10 -0.66 8.90 -4.64
CA VAL A 10 -1.80 8.21 -4.01
C VAL A 10 -2.28 7.05 -4.89
N VAL A 11 -2.43 7.27 -6.19
CA VAL A 11 -2.85 6.21 -7.13
C VAL A 11 -1.82 5.07 -7.18
N GLY A 12 -0.53 5.39 -7.24
CA GLY A 12 0.54 4.41 -7.24
C GLY A 12 0.56 3.59 -5.95
N LEU A 13 0.37 4.23 -4.79
CA LEU A 13 0.27 3.56 -3.51
C LEU A 13 -0.97 2.66 -3.41
N LEU A 14 -2.12 3.09 -3.93
CA LEU A 14 -3.32 2.25 -3.98
C LEU A 14 -3.08 0.97 -4.78
N GLY A 15 -2.44 1.09 -5.94
CA GLY A 15 -2.07 -0.07 -6.76
C GLY A 15 -1.07 -0.99 -6.07
N ALA A 16 -0.03 -0.42 -5.47
CA ALA A 16 0.98 -1.17 -4.72
C ALA A 16 0.37 -1.88 -3.49
N GLY A 17 -0.44 -1.18 -2.71
CA GLY A 17 -1.14 -1.71 -1.55
C GLY A 17 -2.05 -2.89 -1.90
N ALA A 18 -2.88 -2.74 -2.95
CA ALA A 18 -3.71 -3.84 -3.44
C ALA A 18 -2.90 -5.08 -3.84
N LYS A 19 -1.77 -4.89 -4.55
CA LYS A 19 -0.87 -5.98 -4.95
C LYS A 19 -0.24 -6.65 -3.73
N ILE A 20 0.31 -5.87 -2.80
CA ILE A 20 0.95 -6.37 -1.56
C ILE A 20 -0.06 -7.15 -0.73
N THR A 21 -1.25 -6.60 -0.47
CA THR A 21 -2.32 -7.27 0.28
C THR A 21 -2.71 -8.60 -0.37
N SER A 22 -2.85 -8.65 -1.70
CA SER A 22 -3.19 -9.89 -2.41
C SER A 22 -2.11 -10.97 -2.26
N CYS A 23 -0.83 -10.60 -2.33
CA CYS A 23 0.27 -11.55 -2.17
C CYS A 23 0.38 -12.04 -0.71
N LEU A 24 0.29 -11.11 0.26
CA LEU A 24 0.30 -11.45 1.69
C LEU A 24 -0.89 -12.33 2.07
N TRP A 25 -2.07 -12.06 1.51
CA TRP A 25 -3.25 -12.90 1.71
C TRP A 25 -2.99 -14.32 1.20
N THR A 26 -2.53 -14.45 -0.05
CA THR A 26 -2.19 -15.74 -0.66
C THR A 26 -1.17 -16.52 0.17
N PHE A 27 -0.13 -15.84 0.66
CA PHE A 27 0.86 -16.44 1.56
C PHE A 27 0.23 -16.89 2.88
N ALA A 28 -0.55 -16.01 3.53
CA ALA A 28 -1.14 -16.25 4.84
C ALA A 28 -2.21 -17.36 4.83
N THR A 29 -2.88 -17.59 3.69
CA THR A 29 -3.87 -18.67 3.54
C THR A 29 -3.25 -20.00 3.11
N ASN A 30 -2.18 -19.97 2.32
CA ASN A 30 -1.56 -21.19 1.78
C ASN A 30 -0.46 -21.78 2.67
N ALA A 31 0.15 -20.97 3.54
CA ALA A 31 1.12 -21.46 4.50
C ALA A 31 0.42 -22.17 5.67
N ARG A 32 0.68 -23.48 5.81
CA ARG A 32 0.10 -24.35 6.86
C ARG A 32 0.27 -23.78 8.27
N ASP A 33 1.38 -23.08 8.51
CA ASP A 33 1.72 -22.37 9.75
C ASP A 33 2.10 -20.91 9.46
N ALA A 34 1.24 -20.18 8.72
CA ALA A 34 1.45 -18.75 8.52
C ALA A 34 1.62 -18.05 9.88
N PRO A 35 2.74 -17.34 10.11
CA PRO A 35 2.94 -16.60 11.36
C PRO A 35 1.79 -15.62 11.59
N GLN A 36 1.35 -15.44 12.83
CA GLN A 36 0.33 -14.44 13.17
C GLN A 36 0.70 -13.04 12.64
N LEU A 37 1.99 -12.73 12.65
CA LEU A 37 2.54 -11.52 12.07
C LEU A 37 2.18 -11.34 10.58
N ALA A 38 2.22 -12.41 9.77
CA ALA A 38 1.86 -12.34 8.36
C ALA A 38 0.37 -12.05 8.17
N ARG A 39 -0.50 -12.62 9.01
CA ARG A 39 -1.94 -12.32 9.01
C ARG A 39 -2.21 -10.88 9.42
N HIS A 40 -1.52 -10.38 10.45
CA HIS A 40 -1.66 -8.99 10.87
C HIS A 40 -1.19 -8.03 9.77
N LEU A 41 -0.08 -8.34 9.09
CA LEU A 41 0.42 -7.52 7.98
C LEU A 41 -0.60 -7.36 6.84
N VAL A 42 -1.43 -8.37 6.56
CA VAL A 42 -2.53 -8.22 5.57
C VAL A 42 -3.46 -7.08 5.99
N PHE A 43 -3.89 -7.06 7.26
CA PHE A 43 -4.82 -6.07 7.76
C PHE A 43 -4.19 -4.67 7.81
N GLU A 44 -2.95 -4.56 8.28
CA GLU A 44 -2.22 -3.29 8.32
C GLU A 44 -2.07 -2.67 6.92
N VAL A 45 -1.69 -3.46 5.91
CA VAL A 45 -1.56 -2.96 4.53
C VAL A 45 -2.94 -2.61 3.95
N ALA A 46 -3.97 -3.40 4.26
CA ALA A 46 -5.34 -3.10 3.84
C ALA A 46 -5.85 -1.78 4.45
N ASP A 47 -5.60 -1.54 5.74
CA ASP A 47 -6.03 -0.34 6.45
C ASP A 47 -5.31 0.92 5.93
N ILE A 48 -4.00 0.84 5.70
CA ILE A 48 -3.24 1.92 5.06
C ILE A 48 -3.79 2.19 3.65
N THR A 49 -4.08 1.15 2.87
CA THR A 49 -4.64 1.28 1.52
C THR A 49 -6.03 1.92 1.56
N ALA A 50 -6.88 1.56 2.53
CA ALA A 50 -8.20 2.14 2.72
C ALA A 50 -8.14 3.63 3.13
N ALA A 51 -7.20 4.00 4.01
CA ALA A 51 -6.96 5.38 4.40
C ALA A 51 -6.49 6.23 3.20
N LEU A 52 -5.59 5.69 2.37
CA LEU A 52 -5.15 6.33 1.13
C LEU A 52 -6.30 6.48 0.12
N GLY A 53 -7.21 5.50 0.06
CA GLY A 53 -8.41 5.57 -0.77
C GLY A 53 -9.33 6.72 -0.34
N SER A 54 -9.47 6.93 0.97
CA SER A 54 -10.20 8.08 1.51
C SER A 54 -9.49 9.40 1.19
N LEU A 55 -8.15 9.45 1.28
CA LEU A 55 -7.35 10.63 0.90
C LEU A 55 -7.52 10.99 -0.58
N GLN A 56 -7.66 9.99 -1.46
CA GLN A 56 -7.82 10.21 -2.90
C GLN A 56 -9.02 11.13 -3.22
N ALA A 57 -10.12 11.00 -2.49
CA ALA A 57 -11.30 11.85 -2.69
C ALA A 57 -11.00 13.34 -2.44
N TYR A 58 -10.19 13.64 -1.42
CA TYR A 58 -9.78 15.02 -1.12
C TYR A 58 -8.79 15.55 -2.15
N VAL A 59 -7.81 14.75 -2.55
CA VAL A 59 -6.80 15.14 -3.54
C VAL A 59 -7.41 15.40 -4.91
N ARG A 60 -8.46 14.67 -5.29
CA ARG A 60 -9.22 14.88 -6.54
C ARG A 60 -10.26 16.01 -6.45
N GLY A 61 -10.41 16.66 -5.30
CA GLY A 61 -11.44 17.66 -5.06
C GLY A 61 -12.87 17.11 -5.03
N GLN A 62 -13.04 15.79 -4.88
CA GLN A 62 -14.34 15.12 -4.75
C GLN A 62 -14.89 15.19 -3.32
N ALA A 63 -14.01 15.45 -2.35
CA ALA A 63 -14.34 15.73 -0.96
C ALA A 63 -13.60 16.99 -0.49
N GLN A 64 -14.20 17.71 0.45
CA GLN A 64 -13.59 18.87 1.09
C GLN A 64 -13.55 18.69 2.60
N ALA A 65 -12.44 19.09 3.21
CA ALA A 65 -12.37 19.20 4.66
C ALA A 65 -13.22 20.41 5.11
N PRO A 66 -13.93 20.33 6.25
CA PRO A 66 -14.58 21.49 6.85
C PRO A 66 -13.56 22.64 7.01
N GLY A 67 -13.95 23.87 6.68
CA GLY A 67 -13.02 25.00 6.51
C GLY A 67 -12.03 25.21 7.67
N GLU A 68 -12.48 25.08 8.91
CA GLU A 68 -11.62 25.20 10.11
C GLU A 68 -10.61 24.06 10.26
N ARG A 69 -10.95 22.85 9.79
CA ARG A 69 -10.10 21.66 9.88
C ARG A 69 -9.14 21.54 8.69
N GLY A 70 -9.54 22.01 7.50
CA GLY A 70 -8.69 22.01 6.31
C GLY A 70 -7.42 22.85 6.48
N ALA A 71 -7.52 23.97 7.19
CA ALA A 71 -6.38 24.85 7.48
C ALA A 71 -5.32 24.20 8.39
N LEU A 72 -5.68 23.15 9.14
CA LEU A 72 -4.77 22.40 10.01
C LEU A 72 -3.99 21.32 9.26
N ILE A 73 -4.41 20.97 8.03
CA ILE A 73 -3.76 19.95 7.21
C ILE A 73 -2.72 20.66 6.33
N LEU A 74 -1.51 20.79 6.88
CA LEU A 74 -0.38 21.30 6.12
C LEU A 74 0.01 20.30 5.03
N LEU A 75 0.25 20.80 3.82
CA LEU A 75 0.67 19.99 2.68
C LEU A 75 1.92 19.15 3.02
N GLU A 76 2.85 19.71 3.80
CA GLU A 76 4.07 19.02 4.23
C GLU A 76 3.80 17.74 5.03
N HIS A 77 2.76 17.69 5.87
CA HIS A 77 2.38 16.50 6.62
C HIS A 77 1.84 15.41 5.69
N VAL A 78 1.05 15.81 4.68
CA VAL A 78 0.57 14.89 3.65
C VAL A 78 1.74 14.33 2.85
N LEU A 79 2.68 15.17 2.42
CA LEU A 79 3.86 14.74 1.67
C LEU A 79 4.72 13.78 2.50
N THR A 80 5.00 14.12 3.76
CA THR A 80 5.79 13.28 4.67
C THR A 80 5.14 11.91 4.86
N THR A 81 3.82 11.89 5.05
CA THR A 81 3.05 10.64 5.19
C THR A 81 3.10 9.80 3.92
N LEU A 82 2.88 10.41 2.76
CA LEU A 82 2.94 9.71 1.47
C LEU A 82 4.34 9.16 1.19
N THR A 83 5.40 9.91 1.49
CA THR A 83 6.78 9.43 1.40
C THR A 83 6.98 8.21 2.30
N GLY A 84 6.52 8.27 3.55
CA GLY A 84 6.54 7.12 4.46
C GLY A 84 5.83 5.90 3.89
N CYS A 85 4.61 6.06 3.35
CA CYS A 85 3.89 4.97 2.69
C CYS A 85 4.66 4.39 1.50
N VAL A 86 5.24 5.24 0.65
CA VAL A 86 6.04 4.81 -0.51
C VAL A 86 7.23 3.99 -0.06
N THR A 87 7.96 4.45 0.96
CA THR A 87 9.10 3.73 1.54
C THR A 87 8.66 2.37 2.09
N THR A 88 7.63 2.33 2.94
CA THR A 88 7.12 1.10 3.54
C THR A 88 6.66 0.08 2.49
N PHE A 89 5.89 0.52 1.49
CA PHE A 89 5.41 -0.39 0.44
C PHE A 89 6.55 -0.86 -0.45
N SER A 90 7.54 -0.01 -0.73
CA SER A 90 8.74 -0.42 -1.48
C SER A 90 9.58 -1.44 -0.71
N ASP A 91 9.68 -1.32 0.61
CA ASP A 91 10.38 -2.27 1.46
C ASP A 91 9.63 -3.60 1.55
N LEU A 92 8.32 -3.56 1.76
CA LEU A 92 7.47 -4.76 1.76
C LEU A 92 7.55 -5.49 0.41
N GLN A 93 7.50 -4.76 -0.69
CA GLN A 93 7.59 -5.35 -2.02
C GLN A 93 8.97 -6.00 -2.24
N ARG A 94 10.07 -5.35 -1.83
CA ARG A 94 11.41 -5.95 -1.88
C ARG A 94 11.51 -7.24 -1.06
N LEU A 95 10.94 -7.25 0.15
CA LEU A 95 10.91 -8.45 0.99
C LEU A 95 10.09 -9.57 0.36
N MET A 96 8.93 -9.24 -0.21
CA MET A 96 8.09 -10.22 -0.91
C MET A 96 8.78 -10.82 -2.13
N ASP A 97 9.52 -10.00 -2.89
CA ASP A 97 10.29 -10.45 -4.05
C ASP A 97 11.43 -11.40 -3.61
N GLN A 98 12.13 -11.09 -2.51
CA GLN A 98 13.13 -11.98 -1.91
C GLN A 98 12.54 -13.31 -1.43
N LEU A 99 11.27 -13.30 -1.00
CA LEU A 99 10.53 -14.48 -0.56
C LEU A 99 9.82 -15.21 -1.72
N ASN A 100 9.99 -14.74 -2.98
CA ASN A 100 9.30 -15.25 -4.17
C ASN A 100 7.76 -15.29 -4.03
N LEU A 101 7.18 -14.34 -3.30
CA LEU A 101 5.74 -14.24 -3.07
C LEU A 101 5.00 -13.47 -4.18
N SER A 102 5.74 -12.85 -5.10
CA SER A 102 5.17 -12.12 -6.24
C SER A 102 4.63 -13.10 -7.30
N PRO A 103 3.34 -13.01 -7.69
CA PRO A 103 2.79 -13.83 -8.77
C PRO A 103 3.41 -13.35 -10.10
N GLY A 104 4.41 -14.08 -10.60
CA GLY A 104 5.11 -13.71 -11.82
C GLY A 104 6.46 -14.39 -12.09
N MET A 105 7.09 -15.04 -11.11
CA MET A 105 8.31 -15.82 -11.36
C MET A 105 7.94 -17.31 -11.42
N GLY A 106 7.79 -17.83 -12.63
CA GLY A 106 7.39 -19.21 -12.86
C GLY A 106 8.35 -20.20 -12.19
N THR A 107 7.82 -21.03 -11.29
CA THR A 107 8.35 -22.37 -11.05
C THR A 107 7.96 -23.25 -12.23
N ILE A 108 8.65 -23.00 -13.36
CA ILE A 108 8.87 -24.03 -14.37
C ILE A 108 10.11 -24.79 -13.90
N ASP A 109 9.97 -25.60 -12.85
CA ASP A 109 10.92 -26.69 -12.63
C ASP A 109 10.17 -27.99 -12.91
N LYS A 110 10.35 -28.44 -14.15
CA LYS A 110 10.11 -29.81 -14.55
C LYS A 110 11.31 -30.63 -14.07
N MET A 111 11.00 -31.84 -13.58
CA MET A 111 11.77 -33.09 -13.62
C MET A 111 12.17 -33.64 -12.24
N LYS A 112 11.34 -34.56 -11.72
CA LYS A 112 11.68 -35.98 -11.75
C LYS A 112 10.44 -36.86 -11.68
#